data_AF-A0A839U394-F1
#
_entry.id   AF-A0A839U394-F1
#
_cell.length_a   1.000
_cell.length_b   1.000
_cell.length_c   1.000
_cell.angle_alpha   90.00
_cell.angle_beta   90.00
_cell.angle_gamma   90.00
#
_symmetry.space_group_name_H-M   'P 1'
#
loop_
_entity.id
_entity.type
_entity.pdbx_description
1 polymer ?
#
loop_
_entity_poly.entity_id
_entity_poly.type
_entity_poly.pdbx_seq_one_letter_code
_entity_poly.pdbx_strand_id
1 'polypeptide(L)'
;MYNERSVSVNKRRRNFIIWIPSFLTLGNMSCGIFAILMLWWDKEATVLLIMIGMIFDFLDGFAARKLHAESLFGQELDSLCDIVTFGVAPALLIYVETLHYLNMIGVLLVAIFIICGAIRLARFNIQAGQKNDFLGVPITIAGGLLSIYTLLAPQLKTSLTIIVVILLSILMVSRVPFPSLKKWLK
;
A
#
# COMPACT_ATOMS: atom_id res chain seq x y z
N MET A 1 7.30 -7.29 48.61
CA MET A 1 8.10 -7.58 47.40
C MET A 1 7.16 -7.87 46.24
N TYR A 2 6.60 -6.80 45.63
CA TYR A 2 5.87 -6.93 44.36
C TYR A 2 6.89 -7.34 43.28
N ASN A 3 6.56 -8.43 42.61
CA ASN A 3 7.50 -9.33 41.94
C ASN A 3 8.14 -8.70 40.68
N GLU A 4 9.38 -8.23 40.77
CA GLU A 4 10.15 -7.72 39.61
C GLU A 4 10.24 -8.74 38.46
N ARG A 5 10.18 -10.05 38.75
CA ARG A 5 10.14 -11.08 37.71
C ARG A 5 8.82 -11.07 36.94
N SER A 6 7.67 -10.85 37.58
CA SER A 6 6.38 -10.78 36.86
C SER A 6 6.28 -9.51 36.00
N VAL A 7 6.87 -8.39 36.46
CA VAL A 7 7.00 -7.16 35.67
C VAL A 7 7.90 -7.39 34.43
N SER A 8 9.02 -8.09 34.59
CA SER A 8 9.95 -8.40 33.48
C SER A 8 9.34 -9.32 32.41
N VAL A 9 8.55 -10.32 32.82
CA VAL A 9 7.86 -11.26 31.91
C VAL A 9 6.71 -10.56 31.16
N ASN A 10 5.94 -9.71 31.86
CA ASN A 10 4.89 -8.91 31.21
C ASN A 10 5.47 -7.90 30.22
N LYS A 11 6.62 -7.29 30.52
CA LYS A 11 7.34 -6.41 29.60
C LYS A 11 7.84 -7.16 28.37
N ARG A 12 8.40 -8.37 28.54
CA ARG A 12 8.89 -9.20 27.42
C ARG A 12 7.74 -9.71 26.52
N ARG A 13 6.61 -10.14 27.10
CA ARG A 13 5.40 -10.51 26.33
C ARG A 13 4.81 -9.32 25.58
N ARG A 14 4.71 -8.16 26.22
CA ARG A 14 4.21 -6.93 25.57
C ARG A 14 5.10 -6.49 24.42
N ASN A 15 6.42 -6.60 24.56
CA ASN A 15 7.36 -6.32 23.47
C ASN A 15 7.13 -7.25 22.27
N PHE A 16 6.91 -8.55 22.49
CA PHE A 16 6.68 -9.50 21.39
C PHE A 16 5.37 -9.21 20.64
N ILE A 17 4.30 -8.84 21.35
CA ILE A 17 2.99 -8.50 20.77
C ILE A 17 3.08 -7.27 19.86
N ILE A 18 3.94 -6.30 20.19
CA ILE A 18 4.16 -5.07 19.39
C ILE A 18 4.78 -5.38 18.01
N TRP A 19 5.53 -6.47 17.87
CA TRP A 19 6.18 -6.83 16.61
C TRP A 19 5.30 -7.62 15.65
N ILE A 20 4.17 -8.18 16.12
CA ILE A 20 3.28 -9.01 15.28
C ILE A 20 2.79 -8.24 14.04
N PRO A 21 2.27 -7.00 14.15
CA PRO A 21 1.87 -6.22 12.97
C PRO A 21 3.05 -5.98 12.02
N SER A 22 4.22 -5.61 12.55
CA SER A 22 5.40 -5.37 11.72
C SER A 22 5.85 -6.59 10.91
N PHE A 23 5.69 -7.81 11.44
CA PHE A 23 5.97 -9.03 10.66
C PHE A 23 4.97 -9.25 9.53
N LEU A 24 3.69 -8.89 9.72
CA LEU A 24 2.69 -8.94 8.66
C LEU A 24 2.98 -7.89 7.58
N THR A 25 3.39 -6.70 7.98
CA THR A 25 3.85 -5.63 7.07
C THR A 25 5.06 -6.06 6.24
N LEU A 26 6.02 -6.78 6.84
CA LEU A 26 7.13 -7.38 6.08
C LEU A 26 6.67 -8.49 5.12
N GLY A 27 5.58 -9.19 5.45
CA GLY A 27 4.88 -10.11 4.54
C GLY A 27 4.30 -9.39 3.32
N ASN A 28 3.65 -8.23 3.52
CA ASN A 28 3.20 -7.35 2.44
C ASN A 28 4.39 -6.97 1.52
N MET A 29 5.48 -6.43 2.09
CA MET A 29 6.67 -6.05 1.32
C MET A 29 7.27 -7.22 0.53
N SER A 30 7.32 -8.40 1.14
CA SER A 30 7.84 -9.61 0.49
C SER A 30 7.01 -9.94 -0.76
N CYS A 31 5.68 -9.82 -0.67
CA CYS A 31 4.79 -9.99 -1.82
C CYS A 31 5.09 -8.95 -2.92
N GLY A 32 5.28 -7.68 -2.56
CA GLY A 32 5.66 -6.64 -3.50
C GLY A 32 6.99 -6.90 -4.21
N ILE A 33 8.02 -7.36 -3.48
CA ILE A 33 9.32 -7.73 -4.05
C ILE A 33 9.17 -8.90 -5.02
N PHE A 34 8.47 -9.97 -4.63
CA PHE A 34 8.24 -11.11 -5.51
C PHE A 34 7.41 -10.72 -6.74
N ALA A 35 6.43 -9.83 -6.60
CA ALA A 35 5.66 -9.30 -7.71
C ALA A 35 6.57 -8.59 -8.73
N ILE A 36 7.48 -7.72 -8.25
CA ILE A 36 8.45 -7.03 -9.13
C ILE A 36 9.35 -8.04 -9.86
N LEU A 37 9.79 -9.11 -9.19
CA LEU A 37 10.61 -10.14 -9.83
C LEU A 37 9.84 -10.94 -10.90
N MET A 38 8.52 -11.07 -10.77
CA MET A 38 7.66 -11.84 -11.68
C MET A 38 7.16 -11.06 -12.89
N LEU A 39 7.43 -9.75 -12.96
CA LEU A 39 6.90 -8.82 -13.98
C LEU A 39 7.01 -9.32 -15.42
N TRP A 40 8.13 -9.96 -15.77
CA TRP A 40 8.42 -10.42 -17.13
C TRP A 40 8.10 -11.89 -17.37
N TRP A 41 7.76 -12.65 -16.33
CA TRP A 41 7.53 -14.10 -16.42
C TRP A 41 6.07 -14.44 -16.37
N ASP A 42 5.33 -13.87 -15.43
CA ASP A 42 3.93 -14.17 -15.23
C ASP A 42 3.20 -12.95 -14.64
N LYS A 43 2.43 -12.28 -15.49
CA LYS A 43 1.62 -11.13 -15.09
C LYS A 43 0.47 -11.52 -14.17
N GLU A 44 -0.11 -12.70 -14.32
CA GLU A 44 -1.22 -13.16 -13.47
C GLU A 44 -0.71 -13.45 -12.06
N ALA A 45 0.44 -14.11 -11.95
CA ALA A 45 1.14 -14.28 -10.69
C ALA A 45 1.56 -12.94 -10.07
N THR A 46 2.04 -11.99 -10.88
CA THR A 46 2.39 -10.64 -10.42
C THR A 46 1.18 -9.93 -9.80
N VAL A 47 0.04 -9.92 -10.50
CA VAL A 47 -1.21 -9.33 -9.98
C VAL A 47 -1.66 -10.06 -8.71
N LEU A 48 -1.63 -11.39 -8.70
CA LEU A 48 -2.00 -12.20 -7.54
C LEU A 48 -1.14 -11.85 -6.32
N LEU A 49 0.17 -11.69 -6.48
CA LEU A 49 1.08 -11.32 -5.41
C LEU A 49 0.77 -9.92 -4.85
N ILE A 50 0.46 -8.94 -5.70
CA ILE A 50 0.03 -7.60 -5.25
C ILE A 50 -1.29 -7.71 -4.45
N MET A 51 -2.24 -8.53 -4.91
CA MET A 51 -3.50 -8.75 -4.19
C MET A 51 -3.31 -9.48 -2.86
N ILE A 52 -2.39 -10.45 -2.78
CA ILE A 52 -2.02 -11.10 -1.51
C ILE A 52 -1.35 -10.10 -0.57
N GLY A 53 -0.49 -9.21 -1.08
CA GLY A 53 0.08 -8.10 -0.31
C GLY A 53 -0.99 -7.23 0.34
N MET A 54 -2.09 -6.95 -0.38
CA MET A 54 -3.24 -6.20 0.16
C MET A 54 -3.92 -6.91 1.32
N ILE A 55 -3.95 -8.25 1.31
CA ILE A 55 -4.46 -9.02 2.44
C ILE A 55 -3.54 -8.88 3.65
N PHE A 56 -2.22 -8.91 3.45
CA PHE A 56 -1.25 -8.70 4.54
C PHE A 56 -1.35 -7.30 5.16
N ASP A 57 -1.43 -6.25 4.34
CA ASP A 57 -1.68 -4.86 4.77
C ASP A 57 -2.96 -4.75 5.61
N PHE A 58 -4.07 -5.32 5.11
CA PHE A 58 -5.31 -5.32 5.88
C PHE A 58 -5.18 -6.04 7.24
N LEU A 59 -4.46 -7.18 7.26
CA LEU A 59 -4.24 -7.96 8.47
C LEU A 59 -3.33 -7.25 9.46
N ASP A 60 -2.30 -6.53 9.02
CA ASP A 60 -1.38 -5.83 9.93
C ASP A 60 -2.07 -4.67 10.65
N GLY A 61 -2.88 -3.89 9.94
CA GLY A 61 -3.63 -2.77 10.51
C GLY A 61 -4.74 -3.28 11.43
N PHE A 62 -5.35 -4.42 11.08
CA PHE A 62 -6.29 -5.10 11.97
C PHE A 62 -5.61 -5.62 13.24
N ALA A 63 -4.45 -6.27 13.11
CA ALA A 63 -3.69 -6.80 14.24
C ALA A 63 -3.20 -5.69 15.17
N ALA A 64 -2.66 -4.60 14.64
CA ALA A 64 -2.19 -3.45 15.42
C ALA A 64 -3.30 -2.87 16.29
N ARG A 65 -4.50 -2.67 15.72
CA ARG A 65 -5.68 -2.16 16.44
C ARG A 65 -6.20 -3.16 17.48
N LYS A 66 -6.32 -4.44 17.12
CA LYS A 66 -6.88 -5.48 18.01
C LYS A 66 -5.97 -5.80 19.19
N LEU A 67 -4.66 -5.73 19.00
CA LEU A 67 -3.65 -6.05 20.02
C LEU A 67 -3.19 -4.82 20.81
N HIS A 68 -3.72 -3.62 20.51
CA HIS A 68 -3.24 -2.34 21.05
C HIS A 68 -1.71 -2.19 20.88
N ALA A 69 -1.23 -2.59 19.70
CA ALA A 69 0.17 -2.72 19.33
C ALA A 69 0.60 -1.64 18.31
N GLU A 70 -0.09 -0.50 18.29
CA GLU A 70 0.24 0.63 17.41
C GLU A 70 1.58 1.26 17.84
N SER A 71 2.50 1.41 16.90
CA SER A 71 3.80 2.04 17.14
C SER A 71 4.19 2.95 15.98
N LEU A 72 4.94 4.02 16.28
CA LEU A 72 5.46 4.95 15.26
C LEU A 72 6.34 4.22 14.24
N PHE A 73 7.19 3.30 14.73
CA PHE A 73 8.02 2.48 13.85
C PHE A 73 7.18 1.62 12.90
N GLY A 74 6.13 0.98 13.41
CA GLY A 74 5.22 0.17 12.60
C GLY A 74 4.50 1.00 11.53
N GLN A 75 4.06 2.22 11.86
CA GLN A 75 3.40 3.13 10.92
C GLN A 75 4.34 3.58 9.78
N GLU A 76 5.59 3.89 10.10
CA GLU A 76 6.58 4.26 9.06
C GLU A 76 6.98 3.04 8.22
N LEU A 77 7.14 1.86 8.84
CA LEU A 77 7.41 0.61 8.14
C LEU A 77 6.27 0.27 7.16
N ASP A 78 5.02 0.42 7.59
CA ASP A 78 3.81 0.22 6.78
C ASP A 78 3.83 1.07 5.50
N SER A 79 4.08 2.37 5.65
CA SER A 79 4.23 3.28 4.51
C SER A 79 5.35 2.89 3.54
N LEU A 80 6.49 2.41 4.05
CA LEU A 80 7.61 1.95 3.21
C LEU A 80 7.27 0.64 2.47
N CYS A 81 6.47 -0.24 3.07
CA CYS A 81 6.05 -1.48 2.44
C CYS A 81 4.95 -1.22 1.41
N ASP A 82 4.01 -0.34 1.72
CA ASP A 82 2.94 0.11 0.84
C ASP A 82 3.45 0.74 -0.45
N ILE A 83 4.47 1.60 -0.38
CA ILE A 83 5.01 2.21 -1.60
C ILE A 83 5.65 1.17 -2.51
N VAL A 84 6.26 0.11 -1.97
CA VAL A 84 6.85 -0.98 -2.77
C VAL A 84 5.74 -1.82 -3.41
N THR A 85 4.79 -2.31 -2.61
CA THR A 85 3.76 -3.26 -3.08
C THR A 85 2.67 -2.60 -3.91
N PHE A 86 2.21 -1.40 -3.54
CA PHE A 86 1.07 -0.74 -4.19
C PHE A 86 1.44 0.50 -4.98
N GLY A 87 2.65 1.04 -4.80
CA GLY A 87 3.19 2.10 -5.65
C GLY A 87 4.00 1.52 -6.81
N VAL A 88 5.13 0.89 -6.48
CA VAL A 88 6.16 0.49 -7.46
C VAL A 88 5.72 -0.72 -8.26
N ALA A 89 5.33 -1.83 -7.62
CA ALA A 89 4.99 -3.06 -8.32
C ALA A 89 3.89 -2.88 -9.41
N PRO A 90 2.71 -2.29 -9.11
CA PRO A 90 1.67 -2.08 -10.12
C PRO A 90 2.06 -1.06 -11.20
N ALA A 91 2.85 -0.04 -10.86
CA ALA A 91 3.31 0.95 -11.84
C ALA A 91 4.30 0.34 -12.84
N LEU A 92 5.22 -0.52 -12.37
CA LEU A 92 6.11 -1.26 -13.25
C LEU A 92 5.37 -2.31 -14.07
N LEU A 93 4.36 -2.97 -13.48
CA LEU A 93 3.52 -3.94 -14.19
C LEU A 93 2.83 -3.31 -15.41
N ILE A 94 2.17 -2.16 -15.24
CA ILE A 94 1.54 -1.48 -16.37
C ILE A 94 2.55 -0.90 -17.37
N TYR A 95 3.77 -0.60 -16.92
CA TYR A 95 4.85 -0.20 -17.81
C TYR A 95 5.27 -1.32 -18.74
N VAL A 96 5.57 -2.49 -18.19
CA VAL A 96 5.98 -3.67 -18.95
C VAL A 96 4.87 -4.10 -19.91
N GLU A 97 3.61 -4.11 -19.48
CA GLU A 97 2.50 -4.55 -20.34
C GLU A 97 2.14 -3.53 -21.44
N THR A 98 2.08 -2.23 -21.11
CA THR A 98 1.44 -1.24 -22.01
C THR A 98 2.23 0.04 -22.22
N LEU A 99 2.86 0.63 -21.20
CA LEU A 99 3.45 1.97 -21.34
C LEU A 99 4.86 1.97 -21.94
N HIS A 100 5.55 0.84 -22.05
CA HIS A 100 6.90 0.77 -22.60
C HIS A 100 6.96 1.28 -24.07
N TYR A 101 5.88 1.11 -24.84
CA TYR A 101 5.77 1.63 -26.21
C TYR A 101 5.85 3.18 -26.30
N LEU A 102 5.62 3.89 -25.18
CA LEU A 102 5.64 5.35 -25.11
C LEU A 102 7.02 5.93 -24.76
N ASN A 103 8.06 5.09 -24.66
CA ASN A 103 9.42 5.49 -24.32
C ASN A 103 9.46 6.36 -23.03
N MET A 104 10.05 7.55 -23.11
CA MET A 104 10.20 8.47 -21.97
C MET A 104 8.86 8.89 -21.36
N ILE A 105 7.80 9.01 -22.17
CA ILE A 105 6.47 9.38 -21.67
C ILE A 105 5.94 8.28 -20.75
N GLY A 106 6.15 7.00 -21.10
CA GLY A 106 5.77 5.87 -20.26
C GLY A 106 6.50 5.90 -18.91
N VAL A 107 7.80 6.21 -18.92
CA VAL A 107 8.61 6.35 -17.69
C VAL A 107 8.10 7.49 -16.81
N LEU A 108 7.74 8.64 -17.40
CA LEU A 108 7.18 9.77 -16.66
C LEU A 108 5.84 9.44 -16.01
N LEU A 109 4.96 8.70 -16.69
CA LEU A 109 3.67 8.28 -16.14
C LEU A 109 3.83 7.37 -14.92
N VAL A 110 4.76 6.41 -14.99
CA VAL A 110 5.14 5.54 -13.88
C VAL A 110 5.67 6.34 -12.71
N ALA A 111 6.59 7.27 -12.97
CA ALA A 111 7.17 8.13 -11.94
C ALA A 111 6.11 8.99 -11.25
N ILE A 112 5.18 9.58 -12.01
CA ILE A 112 4.08 10.37 -11.46
C ILE A 112 3.22 9.53 -10.51
N PHE A 113 2.85 8.31 -10.90
CA PHE A 113 2.05 7.43 -10.05
C PHE A 113 2.75 7.13 -8.71
N ILE A 114 4.03 6.76 -8.76
CA ILE A 114 4.82 6.46 -7.56
C ILE A 114 5.00 7.70 -6.68
N ILE A 115 5.33 8.86 -7.27
CA ILE A 115 5.52 10.12 -6.53
C ILE A 115 4.21 10.55 -5.85
N CYS A 116 3.08 10.48 -6.56
CA CYS A 116 1.76 10.77 -6.00
C CYS A 116 1.43 9.83 -4.83
N GLY A 117 1.73 8.54 -4.95
CA GLY A 117 1.59 7.57 -3.87
C GLY A 117 2.45 7.90 -2.65
N ALA A 118 3.72 8.28 -2.85
CA ALA A 118 4.64 8.66 -1.77
C ALA A 118 4.17 9.94 -1.04
N ILE A 119 3.75 10.98 -1.78
CA ILE A 119 3.19 12.21 -1.20
C ILE A 119 1.95 11.90 -0.38
N ARG A 120 1.08 10.99 -0.86
CA ARG A 120 -0.11 10.56 -0.15
C ARG A 120 0.23 9.91 1.19
N LEU A 121 1.17 8.96 1.20
CA LEU A 121 1.61 8.27 2.41
C LEU A 121 2.23 9.25 3.43
N ALA A 122 3.11 10.15 2.98
CA ALA A 122 3.69 11.18 3.84
C ALA A 122 2.62 12.08 4.47
N ARG A 123 1.60 12.49 3.68
CA ARG A 123 0.47 13.26 4.19
C ARG A 123 -0.37 12.49 5.20
N PHE A 124 -0.56 11.18 5.01
CA PHE A 124 -1.29 10.32 5.92
C PHE A 124 -0.58 10.19 7.27
N ASN A 125 0.75 9.95 7.27
CA ASN A 125 1.53 9.81 8.50
C ASN A 125 1.52 11.09 9.35
N ILE A 126 1.59 12.27 8.72
CA ILE A 126 1.52 13.57 9.42
C ILE A 126 0.11 13.82 9.98
N GLN A 127 -0.94 13.38 9.28
CA GLN A 127 -2.34 13.59 9.67
C GLN A 127 -2.86 12.57 10.69
N ALA A 128 -2.15 11.45 10.93
CA ALA A 128 -2.57 10.40 11.85
C ALA A 128 -2.86 10.89 13.29
N GLY A 129 -2.34 12.08 13.67
CA GLY A 129 -2.63 12.74 14.95
C GLY A 129 -3.76 13.79 14.94
N GLN A 130 -4.34 14.13 13.78
CA GLN A 130 -5.36 15.18 13.65
C GLN A 130 -6.72 14.62 13.23
N LYS A 131 -7.78 15.12 13.88
CA LYS A 131 -9.18 14.64 13.77
C LYS A 131 -9.89 14.99 12.45
N ASN A 132 -9.17 15.32 11.37
CA ASN A 132 -9.79 15.66 10.09
C ASN A 132 -9.82 14.48 9.13
N ASP A 133 -10.94 14.38 8.42
CA ASP A 133 -11.30 13.31 7.49
C ASP A 133 -10.16 12.91 6.56
N PHE A 134 -9.98 11.60 6.34
CA PHE A 134 -9.02 11.06 5.39
C PHE A 134 -9.27 11.66 4.00
N LEU A 135 -8.24 12.30 3.43
CA LEU A 135 -8.32 12.95 2.12
C LEU A 135 -7.64 12.08 1.06
N GLY A 136 -8.35 11.79 -0.03
CA GLY A 136 -7.84 11.06 -1.20
C GLY A 136 -7.96 9.54 -1.10
N VAL A 137 -7.85 8.86 -2.25
CA VAL A 137 -8.03 7.40 -2.34
C VAL A 137 -6.77 6.65 -1.90
N PRO A 138 -6.90 5.62 -1.03
CA PRO A 138 -6.14 4.38 -1.05
C PRO A 138 -4.89 4.29 -1.94
N ILE A 139 -3.64 4.15 -1.45
CA ILE A 139 -2.56 3.68 -2.32
C ILE A 139 -2.77 2.20 -2.58
N THR A 140 -3.19 1.46 -1.55
CA THR A 140 -3.60 0.04 -1.59
C THR A 140 -4.69 -0.19 -2.65
N ILE A 141 -5.91 0.32 -2.42
CA ILE A 141 -6.58 1.27 -3.34
C ILE A 141 -6.18 1.26 -4.84
N ALA A 142 -5.53 2.36 -5.20
CA ALA A 142 -5.09 2.69 -6.54
C ALA A 142 -4.16 1.63 -7.13
N GLY A 143 -3.23 1.07 -6.35
CA GLY A 143 -2.31 0.02 -6.78
C GLY A 143 -3.02 -1.29 -7.12
N GLY A 144 -3.98 -1.71 -6.31
CA GLY A 144 -4.81 -2.88 -6.60
C GLY A 144 -5.68 -2.68 -7.83
N LEU A 145 -6.33 -1.52 -7.97
CA LEU A 145 -7.10 -1.19 -9.17
C LEU A 145 -6.23 -1.16 -10.43
N LEU A 146 -5.03 -0.59 -10.35
CA LEU A 146 -4.09 -0.56 -11.46
C LEU A 146 -3.62 -1.97 -11.84
N SER A 147 -3.36 -2.83 -10.85
CA SER A 147 -2.98 -4.24 -11.06
C SER A 147 -4.09 -5.02 -11.77
N ILE A 148 -5.33 -4.91 -11.27
CA ILE A 148 -6.50 -5.58 -11.89
C ILE A 148 -6.73 -5.05 -13.30
N TYR A 149 -6.62 -3.73 -13.49
CA TYR A 149 -6.72 -3.10 -14.80
C TYR A 149 -5.69 -3.68 -15.78
N THR A 150 -4.50 -4.07 -15.31
CA THR A 150 -3.43 -4.59 -16.18
C THR A 150 -3.82 -5.92 -16.84
N LEU A 151 -4.69 -6.73 -16.21
CA LEU A 151 -5.19 -7.97 -16.80
C LEU A 151 -6.06 -7.70 -18.05
N LEU A 152 -6.75 -6.56 -18.10
CA LEU A 152 -7.59 -6.14 -19.21
C LEU A 152 -6.82 -5.26 -20.22
N ALA A 153 -5.71 -4.65 -19.81
CA ALA A 153 -4.97 -3.67 -20.58
C ALA A 153 -4.54 -4.11 -21.99
N PRO A 154 -4.13 -5.37 -22.25
CA PRO A 154 -3.75 -5.81 -23.60
C PRO A 154 -4.87 -5.71 -24.64
N GLN A 155 -6.13 -5.70 -24.21
CA GLN A 155 -7.30 -5.59 -25.08
C GLN A 155 -7.78 -4.15 -25.23
N LEU A 156 -7.18 -3.21 -24.49
CA LEU A 156 -7.59 -1.81 -24.40
C LEU A 156 -6.63 -0.89 -25.14
N LYS A 157 -7.11 0.30 -25.51
CA LYS A 157 -6.28 1.32 -26.15
C LYS A 157 -5.29 1.90 -25.14
N THR A 158 -4.03 2.06 -25.55
CA THR A 158 -2.99 2.73 -24.74
C THR A 158 -3.42 4.11 -24.22
N SER A 159 -4.20 4.87 -25.00
CA SER A 159 -4.76 6.16 -24.56
C SER A 159 -5.62 6.03 -23.30
N LEU A 160 -6.37 4.95 -23.16
CA LEU A 160 -7.17 4.69 -21.96
C LEU A 160 -6.29 4.38 -20.75
N THR A 161 -5.20 3.64 -20.95
CA THR A 161 -4.22 3.37 -19.88
C THR A 161 -3.59 4.65 -19.35
N ILE A 162 -3.23 5.59 -20.23
CA ILE A 162 -2.70 6.91 -19.83
C ILE A 162 -3.73 7.64 -18.96
N ILE A 163 -5.00 7.67 -19.38
CA ILE A 163 -6.07 8.32 -18.63
C ILE A 163 -6.23 7.68 -17.25
N VAL A 164 -6.24 6.35 -17.17
CA VAL A 164 -6.37 5.62 -15.89
C VAL A 164 -5.21 5.93 -14.95
N VAL A 165 -3.97 5.88 -15.43
CA VAL A 165 -2.78 6.17 -14.60
C VAL A 165 -2.80 7.60 -14.08
N ILE A 166 -3.10 8.59 -14.93
CA ILE A 166 -3.20 9.99 -14.53
C ILE A 166 -4.34 10.19 -13.53
N LEU A 167 -5.51 9.60 -13.81
CA LEU A 167 -6.69 9.71 -12.95
C LEU A 167 -6.41 9.15 -11.55
N LEU A 168 -5.83 7.96 -11.46
CA LEU A 168 -5.47 7.35 -10.18
C LEU A 168 -4.42 8.17 -9.43
N SER A 169 -3.42 8.71 -10.14
CA SER A 169 -2.38 9.57 -9.56
C SER A 169 -2.97 10.84 -8.93
N ILE A 170 -3.85 11.53 -9.67
CA ILE A 170 -4.54 12.73 -9.19
C ILE A 170 -5.45 12.38 -8.00
N LEU A 171 -6.16 11.26 -8.07
CA LEU A 171 -7.10 10.84 -7.03
C LEU A 171 -6.41 10.50 -5.70
N MET A 172 -5.17 10.00 -5.74
CA MET A 172 -4.33 9.78 -4.55
C MET A 172 -3.95 11.08 -3.83
N VAL A 173 -3.69 12.17 -4.58
CA VAL A 173 -3.28 13.47 -4.03
C VAL A 173 -4.48 14.40 -3.76
N SER A 174 -5.64 14.09 -4.36
CA SER A 174 -6.85 14.89 -4.24
C SER A 174 -7.32 15.07 -2.80
N ARG A 175 -7.99 16.19 -2.54
CA ARG A 175 -8.61 16.52 -1.26
C ARG A 175 -10.06 16.05 -1.18
N VAL A 176 -10.43 15.00 -1.93
CA VAL A 176 -11.77 14.41 -1.80
C VAL A 176 -11.84 13.73 -0.43
N PRO A 177 -12.77 14.10 0.45
CA PRO A 177 -12.95 13.42 1.72
C PRO A 177 -13.41 11.98 1.44
N PHE A 178 -12.60 10.99 1.81
CA PHE A 178 -13.03 9.60 1.77
C PHE A 178 -13.85 9.35 3.05
N PRO A 179 -15.13 8.94 2.95
CA PRO A 179 -15.99 8.81 4.12
C PRO A 179 -15.39 7.77 5.07
N SER A 180 -15.01 8.23 6.27
CA SER A 180 -14.61 7.32 7.34
C SER A 180 -15.82 6.46 7.74
N LEU A 181 -15.67 5.14 7.75
CA LEU A 181 -16.67 4.18 8.26
C LEU A 181 -17.01 4.38 9.75
N LYS A 182 -16.40 5.38 10.42
CA LYS A 182 -16.73 5.82 11.78
C LYS A 182 -18.19 6.24 11.95
N LYS A 183 -18.93 6.57 10.88
CA LYS A 183 -20.35 6.92 10.97
C LYS A 183 -21.32 5.73 11.05
N TRP A 184 -20.87 4.50 10.76
CA TRP A 184 -21.75 3.32 10.72
C TRP A 184 -21.74 2.47 12.01
N LEU A 185 -20.88 2.81 12.97
CA LEU A 185 -20.76 2.12 14.27
C LEU A 185 -21.19 3.02 15.44
N LYS A 186 -22.21 3.86 15.23
CA LYS A 186 -22.91 4.56 16.31
C LYS A 186 -24.35 4.10 16.38
#